data_AF-A0A3M1GNM3-F1
#
_entry.id   AF-A0A3M1GNM3-F1
#
_cell.length_a   1.000
_cell.length_b   1.000
_cell.length_c   1.000
_cell.angle_alpha   90.00
_cell.angle_beta   90.00
_cell.angle_gamma   90.00
#
_symmetry.space_group_name_H-M   'P 1'
#
loop_
_entity.id
_entity.type
_entity.pdbx_description
1 polymer ?
#
loop_
_entity_poly.entity_id
_entity_poly.type
_entity_poly.pdbx_seq_one_letter_code
_entity_poly.pdbx_strand_id
1 'polypeptide(L)'
;MRDAWQEDLSDAALLATPVGYARGVLGMDLYPWQERVLADLEEPGMISLRCCNEAGKTTHVAAPAIIWVMDLFPGSQVVVTSGAWRQVLHQLFPALQRFKSRFPEWEFGTHTVRSPHGSRCVGFS
;
A
#
# COMPACT_ATOMS: atom_id res chain seq x y z
N MET A 1 -3.78 8.22 -39.30
CA MET A 1 -2.69 7.23 -39.22
C MET A 1 -1.90 7.58 -37.97
N ARG A 2 -1.83 6.64 -37.01
CA ARG A 2 -1.42 6.77 -35.58
C ARG A 2 -2.52 7.41 -34.70
N ASP A 3 -3.11 6.78 -33.68
CA ASP A 3 -2.76 5.62 -32.83
C ASP A 3 -4.05 4.82 -32.51
N ALA A 4 -4.22 3.51 -32.73
CA ALA A 4 -3.46 2.34 -32.29
C ALA A 4 -3.57 2.10 -30.75
N TRP A 5 -4.57 1.29 -30.38
CA TRP A 5 -4.67 0.52 -29.13
C TRP A 5 -4.71 1.32 -27.82
N GLN A 6 -5.90 1.77 -27.44
CA GLN A 6 -6.23 1.83 -26.02
C GLN A 6 -6.40 0.36 -25.60
N GLU A 7 -5.31 -0.26 -25.14
CA GLU A 7 -5.36 -1.64 -24.64
C GLU A 7 -6.42 -1.71 -23.54
N ASP A 8 -7.47 -2.51 -23.77
CA ASP A 8 -8.39 -2.92 -22.71
C ASP A 8 -7.56 -3.71 -21.69
N LEU A 9 -6.99 -2.99 -20.72
CA LEU A 9 -6.42 -3.61 -19.54
C LEU A 9 -7.52 -4.46 -18.92
N SER A 10 -7.31 -5.77 -18.87
CA SER A 10 -8.22 -6.66 -18.15
C SER A 10 -8.43 -6.13 -16.74
N ASP A 11 -9.62 -6.33 -16.15
CA ASP A 11 -9.92 -5.89 -14.78
C ASP A 11 -8.82 -6.32 -13.78
N ALA A 12 -8.21 -7.49 -13.99
CA ALA A 12 -7.07 -7.97 -13.22
C ALA A 12 -5.83 -7.07 -13.34
N ALA A 13 -5.49 -6.61 -14.54
CA ALA A 13 -4.37 -5.69 -14.77
C ALA A 13 -4.61 -4.32 -14.12
N LEU A 14 -5.86 -3.82 -14.16
CA LEU A 14 -6.23 -2.59 -13.45
C LEU A 14 -6.10 -2.75 -11.94
N LEU A 15 -6.59 -3.86 -11.37
CA LEU A 15 -6.47 -4.16 -9.95
C LEU A 15 -5.03 -4.42 -9.50
N ALA A 16 -4.11 -4.71 -10.44
CA ALA A 16 -2.69 -4.87 -10.16
C ALA A 16 -1.96 -3.52 -9.98
N THR A 17 -2.51 -2.41 -10.47
CA THR A 17 -1.96 -1.07 -10.22
C THR A 17 -2.13 -0.69 -8.73
N PRO A 18 -1.22 0.10 -8.12
CA PRO A 18 -1.38 0.59 -6.75
C PRO A 18 -2.72 1.31 -6.52
N VAL A 19 -3.14 2.14 -7.47
CA VAL A 19 -4.40 2.89 -7.37
C VAL A 19 -5.61 1.98 -7.53
N GLY A 20 -5.60 1.12 -8.56
CA GLY A 20 -6.67 0.16 -8.79
C GLY A 20 -6.81 -0.85 -7.65
N TYR A 21 -5.69 -1.30 -7.08
CA TYR A 21 -5.66 -2.15 -5.90
C TYR A 21 -6.29 -1.45 -4.68
N ALA A 22 -5.87 -0.21 -4.39
CA ALA A 22 -6.41 0.56 -3.27
C ALA A 22 -7.93 0.79 -3.39
N ARG A 23 -8.42 1.11 -4.59
CA ARG A 23 -9.87 1.30 -4.83
C ARG A 23 -10.64 -0.02 -4.86
N GLY A 24 -10.21 -0.97 -5.68
CA GLY A 24 -10.96 -2.18 -6.00
C GLY A 24 -10.80 -3.30 -4.97
N VAL A 25 -9.58 -3.54 -4.48
CA VAL A 25 -9.31 -4.60 -3.51
C VAL A 25 -9.50 -4.09 -2.08
N LEU A 26 -8.91 -2.93 -1.75
CA LEU A 26 -8.99 -2.38 -0.40
C LEU A 26 -10.28 -1.57 -0.16
N GLY A 27 -11.03 -1.21 -1.20
CA GLY A 27 -12.29 -0.49 -1.09
C GLY A 27 -12.11 0.94 -0.56
N MET A 28 -11.05 1.62 -0.97
CA MET A 28 -10.70 2.95 -0.48
C MET A 28 -11.20 4.07 -1.39
N ASP A 29 -11.68 5.15 -0.78
CA ASP A 29 -11.88 6.42 -1.46
C ASP A 29 -10.63 7.28 -1.32
N LEU A 30 -10.02 7.61 -2.46
CA LEU A 30 -8.77 8.36 -2.52
C LEU A 30 -9.00 9.77 -3.06
N TYR A 31 -8.30 10.74 -2.48
CA TYR A 31 -8.17 12.06 -3.09
C TYR A 31 -7.25 12.00 -4.31
N PRO A 32 -7.43 12.87 -5.32
CA PRO A 32 -6.60 12.87 -6.52
C PRO A 32 -5.09 12.95 -6.27
N TRP A 33 -4.67 13.64 -5.19
CA TRP A 33 -3.25 13.71 -4.85
C TRP A 33 -2.72 12.41 -4.24
N GLN A 34 -3.55 11.64 -3.52
CA GLN A 34 -3.16 10.34 -2.97
C GLN A 34 -3.00 9.32 -4.10
N GLU A 35 -3.90 9.37 -5.08
CA GLU A 35 -3.80 8.55 -6.29
C GLU A 35 -2.51 8.81 -7.05
N ARG A 36 -2.16 10.08 -7.27
CA ARG A 36 -0.89 10.42 -7.94
C ARG A 36 0.31 9.82 -7.23
N VAL A 37 0.36 9.94 -5.91
CA VAL A 37 1.47 9.37 -5.11
C VAL A 37 1.51 7.84 -5.19
N LEU A 38 0.36 7.18 -5.22
CA LEU A 38 0.29 5.72 -5.38
C LEU A 38 0.66 5.31 -6.81
N ALA A 39 0.21 6.03 -7.83
CA ALA A 39 0.57 5.79 -9.23
C ALA A 39 2.08 5.95 -9.46
N ASP A 40 2.73 6.91 -8.78
CA ASP A 40 4.18 7.08 -8.83
C ASP A 40 4.97 5.85 -8.30
N LEU A 41 4.31 4.92 -7.59
CA LEU A 41 4.91 3.65 -7.13
C LEU A 41 4.91 2.54 -8.19
N GLU A 42 4.23 2.72 -9.33
CA GLU A 42 4.23 1.72 -10.41
C GLU A 42 5.62 1.59 -11.06
N GLU A 43 6.35 2.70 -11.12
CA GLU A 43 7.68 2.76 -11.71
C GLU A 43 8.77 2.48 -10.66
N PRO A 44 9.82 1.72 -11.01
CA PRO A 44 10.96 1.53 -10.13
C PRO A 44 11.62 2.86 -9.76
N GLY A 45 11.80 3.12 -8.46
CA GLY A 45 12.47 4.34 -8.01
C GLY A 45 12.26 4.68 -6.55
N MET A 46 12.56 5.94 -6.22
CA MET A 46 12.37 6.52 -4.90
C MET A 46 11.42 7.71 -5.00
N ILE A 47 10.35 7.69 -4.23
CA ILE A 47 9.40 8.78 -4.12
C ILE A 47 9.53 9.50 -2.77
N SER A 48 9.25 10.80 -2.75
CA SER A 48 9.20 11.58 -1.51
C SER A 48 7.89 12.36 -1.46
N LEU A 49 7.14 12.19 -0.38
CA LEU A 49 5.87 12.85 -0.15
C LEU A 49 6.02 13.94 0.91
N ARG A 50 5.82 15.20 0.50
CA ARG A 50 5.63 16.33 1.42
C ARG A 50 4.15 16.63 1.56
N CYS A 51 3.63 16.47 2.78
CA CYS A 51 2.23 16.76 3.09
C CYS A 51 2.09 17.31 4.51
N CYS A 52 0.96 17.96 4.80
CA CYS A 52 0.65 18.44 6.14
C CYS A 52 0.35 17.27 7.10
N ASN A 53 0.26 17.60 8.39
CA ASN A 53 -0.23 16.65 9.39
C ASN A 53 -1.69 16.28 9.11
N GLU A 54 -2.06 15.07 9.50
CA GLU A 54 -3.44 14.56 9.39
C GLU A 54 -4.01 14.48 7.96
N ALA A 55 -3.20 14.73 6.92
CA ALA A 55 -3.57 14.57 5.51
C ALA A 55 -3.87 13.12 5.06
N GLY A 56 -3.81 12.14 5.96
CA GLY A 56 -4.00 10.73 5.60
C GLY A 56 -2.78 10.05 4.98
N LYS A 57 -1.57 10.64 5.07
CA LYS A 57 -0.32 10.03 4.55
C LYS A 57 -0.07 8.60 5.03
N THR A 58 -0.45 8.30 6.27
CA THR A 58 -0.29 6.96 6.84
C THR A 58 -1.39 6.02 6.39
N THR A 59 -2.64 6.47 6.47
CA THR A 59 -3.84 5.62 6.29
C THR A 59 -4.24 5.42 4.84
N HIS A 60 -3.94 6.38 3.96
CA HIS A 60 -4.38 6.39 2.55
C HIS A 60 -3.24 6.28 1.54
N VAL A 61 -1.99 6.34 1.99
CA VAL A 61 -0.82 6.19 1.10
C VAL A 61 0.10 5.06 1.60
N ALA A 62 0.70 5.21 2.78
CA ALA A 62 1.67 4.22 3.27
C ALA A 62 1.05 2.84 3.50
N ALA A 63 -0.08 2.75 4.23
CA ALA A 63 -0.74 1.48 4.51
C ALA A 63 -1.18 0.72 3.24
N PRO A 64 -1.93 1.31 2.28
CA PRO A 64 -2.29 0.60 1.05
C PRO A 64 -1.07 0.22 0.20
N ALA A 65 -0.04 1.07 0.11
CA ALA A 65 1.19 0.74 -0.61
C ALA A 65 1.89 -0.50 -0.03
N ILE A 66 1.97 -0.60 1.30
CA ILE A 66 2.56 -1.77 1.98
C ILE A 66 1.77 -3.04 1.66
N ILE A 67 0.44 -3.00 1.78
CA ILE A 67 -0.42 -4.17 1.53
C ILE A 67 -0.34 -4.57 0.05
N TRP A 68 -0.39 -3.61 -0.88
CA TRP A 68 -0.23 -3.85 -2.31
C TRP A 68 1.08 -4.56 -2.63
N VAL A 69 2.23 -4.07 -2.15
CA VAL A 69 3.52 -4.74 -2.36
C VAL A 69 3.53 -6.15 -1.76
N MET A 70 2.97 -6.31 -0.56
CA MET A 70 2.93 -7.61 0.09
C MET A 70 2.12 -8.63 -0.70
N ASP A 71 0.93 -8.25 -1.16
CA ASP A 71 -0.05 -9.13 -1.81
C ASP A 71 0.35 -9.49 -3.24
N LEU A 72 0.78 -8.50 -4.04
CA LEU A 72 1.07 -8.71 -5.46
C LEU A 72 2.45 -9.30 -5.72
N PHE A 73 3.38 -9.18 -4.77
CA PHE A 73 4.74 -9.69 -4.90
C PHE A 73 5.03 -10.72 -3.80
N PRO A 74 4.71 -12.01 -4.03
CA PRO A 74 4.94 -13.07 -3.06
C PRO A 74 6.40 -13.12 -2.56
N GLY A 75 6.59 -13.32 -1.27
CA GLY A 75 7.91 -13.34 -0.63
C GLY A 75 8.54 -11.95 -0.43
N SER A 76 7.82 -10.86 -0.73
CA SER A 76 8.36 -9.50 -0.58
C SER A 76 8.65 -9.13 0.87
N GLN A 77 9.62 -8.23 1.07
CA GLN A 77 9.93 -7.66 2.37
C GLN A 77 9.75 -6.16 2.33
N VAL A 78 8.87 -5.65 3.20
CA VAL A 78 8.68 -4.22 3.41
C VAL A 78 9.26 -3.84 4.77
N VAL A 79 10.17 -2.86 4.78
CA VAL A 79 10.78 -2.33 6.00
C VAL A 79 10.27 -0.93 6.22
N VAL A 80 9.77 -0.65 7.41
CA VAL A 80 9.28 0.68 7.77
C VAL A 80 10.04 1.22 8.96
N THR A 81 10.55 2.44 8.83
CA THR A 81 11.29 3.14 9.88
C THR A 81 10.61 4.47 10.22
N SER A 82 10.79 4.94 11.44
CA SER A 82 10.43 6.30 11.85
C SER A 82 11.37 6.75 12.95
N GLY A 83 11.68 8.06 12.99
CA GLY A 83 12.38 8.66 14.13
C GLY A 83 11.59 8.60 15.45
N ALA A 84 10.32 8.19 15.41
CA ALA A 84 9.50 7.98 16.59
C ALA A 84 8.80 6.61 16.54
N TRP A 85 9.27 5.68 17.37
CA TRP A 85 8.68 4.33 17.51
C TRP A 85 7.16 4.33 17.72
N ARG A 86 6.64 5.33 18.44
CA ARG A 86 5.19 5.50 18.65
C ARG A 86 4.41 5.68 17.34
N GLN A 87 4.99 6.29 16.31
CA GLN A 87 4.31 6.43 15.01
C GLN A 87 4.17 5.08 14.31
N VAL A 88 5.17 4.22 14.43
CA VAL A 88 5.11 2.85 13.93
C VAL A 88 4.00 2.09 14.66
N LEU A 89 4.07 2.03 15.99
CA LEU A 89 3.16 1.23 16.80
C LEU A 89 1.71 1.74 16.87
N HIS A 90 1.50 3.06 16.89
CA HIS A 90 0.19 3.64 17.19
C HIS A 90 -0.46 4.33 15.99
N GLN A 91 0.23 4.46 14.86
CA GLN A 91 -0.36 5.05 13.64
C GLN A 91 -0.31 4.07 12.48
N LEU A 92 0.88 3.58 12.12
CA LEU A 92 1.04 2.75 10.92
C LEU A 92 0.45 1.35 11.09
N PHE A 93 0.88 0.58 12.08
CA PHE A 93 0.39 -0.79 12.26
C PHE A 93 -1.11 -0.86 12.57
N PRO A 94 -1.70 0.07 13.36
CA PRO A 94 -3.14 0.17 13.47
C PRO A 94 -3.83 0.50 12.14
N ALA A 95 -3.21 1.31 11.27
CA ALA A 95 -3.76 1.56 9.93
C ALA A 95 -3.75 0.29 9.06
N LEU A 96 -2.69 -0.53 9.12
CA LEU A 96 -2.63 -1.82 8.44
C LEU A 96 -3.70 -2.79 8.95
N GLN A 97 -3.91 -2.85 10.27
CA GLN A 97 -4.90 -3.74 10.89
C GLN A 97 -6.34 -3.50 10.43
N ARG A 98 -6.66 -2.31 9.90
CA ARG A 98 -7.98 -2.01 9.32
C ARG A 98 -8.32 -2.92 8.13
N PHE A 99 -7.31 -3.49 7.47
CA PHE A 99 -7.50 -4.40 6.34
C PHE A 99 -7.60 -5.88 6.76
N LYS A 100 -7.45 -6.20 8.06
CA LYS A 100 -7.44 -7.60 8.54
C LYS A 100 -8.64 -8.44 8.09
N SER A 101 -9.83 -7.85 8.01
CA SER A 101 -11.02 -8.59 7.57
C SER A 101 -11.00 -9.00 6.09
N ARG A 102 -10.19 -8.32 5.26
CA ARG A 102 -9.98 -8.68 3.85
C ARG A 102 -8.93 -9.75 3.66
N PHE A 103 -8.04 -9.91 4.64
CA PHE A 103 -6.91 -10.84 4.60
C PHE A 103 -6.95 -11.77 5.83
N PRO A 104 -7.94 -12.68 5.91
CA PRO A 104 -8.16 -13.51 7.10
C PRO A 104 -7.01 -14.47 7.40
N GLU A 105 -6.23 -14.86 6.39
CA GLU A 105 -5.06 -15.74 6.52
C GLU A 105 -3.77 -14.99 6.84
N TRP A 106 -3.81 -13.65 6.89
CA TRP A 106 -2.65 -12.83 7.22
C TRP A 106 -2.56 -12.57 8.73
N GLU A 107 -1.33 -12.55 9.23
CA GLU A 107 -1.03 -12.24 10.62
C GLU A 107 -0.71 -10.75 10.77
N PHE A 108 -1.63 -9.98 11.36
CA PHE A 108 -1.39 -8.59 11.71
C PHE A 108 -0.97 -8.47 13.17
N GLY A 109 0.33 -8.26 13.39
CA GLY A 109 0.93 -8.05 14.71
C GLY A 109 1.08 -6.56 15.06
N THR A 110 1.75 -6.32 16.19
CA THR A 110 1.95 -4.97 16.75
C THR A 110 2.99 -4.15 15.98
N HIS A 111 3.99 -4.81 15.39
CA HIS A 111 5.04 -4.18 14.58
C HIS A 111 5.47 -5.06 13.39
N THR A 112 4.68 -6.09 13.08
CA THR A 112 4.89 -6.99 11.95
C THR A 112 3.57 -7.32 11.26
N VAL A 113 3.62 -7.53 9.94
CA VAL A 113 2.54 -8.18 9.18
C VAL A 113 3.15 -9.33 8.40
N ARG A 114 2.49 -10.49 8.37
CA ARG A 114 2.92 -11.66 7.59
C ARG A 114 1.77 -12.18 6.73
N SER A 115 2.09 -12.52 5.50
CA SER A 115 1.17 -13.14 4.56
C SER A 115 1.45 -14.65 4.44
N PRO A 116 0.45 -15.47 4.02
CA PRO A 116 0.64 -16.91 3.83
C PRO A 116 1.61 -17.23 2.67
N HIS A 117 1.76 -16.32 1.71
CA HIS A 117 2.70 -16.45 0.58
C HIS A 117 4.10 -15.87 0.89
N GLY A 118 4.47 -15.79 2.16
CA GLY A 118 5.84 -15.49 2.62
C GLY A 118 6.24 -14.01 2.63
N SER A 119 5.39 -13.10 2.15
CA SER A 119 5.63 -11.66 2.24
C SER A 119 5.53 -11.16 3.68
N ARG A 120 6.37 -10.19 4.06
CA ARG A 120 6.40 -9.62 5.42
C ARG A 120 6.62 -8.12 5.44
N CYS A 121 5.97 -7.43 6.38
CA CYS A 121 6.28 -6.06 6.76
C CYS A 121 6.84 -6.03 8.18
N VAL A 122 7.91 -5.26 8.44
CA VAL A 122 8.50 -5.11 9.78
C VAL A 122 8.78 -3.63 10.07
N GLY A 123 8.35 -3.17 11.23
CA GLY A 123 8.61 -1.82 11.74
C GLY A 123 9.84 -1.75 12.65
N PHE A 124 10.63 -0.69 12.49
CA PHE A 124 11.78 -0.34 13.34
C PHE A 124 11.78 1.16 13.71
N SER A 125 12.57 1.54 14.71
CA SER A 125 12.83 2.95 15.08
C SER A 125 14.31 3.26 15.05
#